data_AF-A0A0M0W626-F1
#
_entry.id   AF-A0A0M0W626-F1
#
_cell.length_a   1.000
_cell.length_b   1.000
_cell.length_c   1.000
_cell.angle_alpha   90.00
_cell.angle_beta   90.00
_cell.angle_gamma   90.00
#
_symmetry.space_group_name_H-M   'P 1'
#
loop_
_entity.id
_entity.type
_entity.pdbx_description
1 polymer ?
#
loop_
_entity_poly.entity_id
_entity_poly.type
_entity_poly.pdbx_seq_one_letter_code
_entity_poly.pdbx_strand_id
1 'polypeptide(L)'
;MKLKRKSVLRFRSNRAGEMVLSQVDCIIYEGSVIEKILFYTRDDDVDEETFMVDRYSYNDNLTAHTIIRDGFFGEKIKILSTRTFRFEYVNGDVLIYSKQLKKNLKVVEDLLYTSRKSKKN
;
A
#
# COMPACT_ATOMS: atom_id res chain seq x y z
N MET A 1 6.17 -18.01 17.64
CA MET A 1 5.86 -17.21 16.44
C MET A 1 6.94 -17.46 15.40
N LYS A 2 6.62 -18.05 14.24
CA LYS A 2 7.59 -18.31 13.18
C LYS A 2 7.61 -17.14 12.20
N LEU A 3 8.83 -16.74 11.84
CA LEU A 3 9.10 -15.65 10.90
C LEU A 3 9.47 -16.27 9.55
N LYS A 4 8.69 -15.97 8.51
CA LYS A 4 8.94 -16.50 7.16
C LYS A 4 9.27 -15.36 6.20
N ARG A 5 10.44 -15.42 5.60
CA ARG A 5 10.79 -14.54 4.48
C ARG A 5 10.16 -15.09 3.21
N LYS A 6 9.42 -14.26 2.47
CA LYS A 6 8.81 -14.63 1.20
C LYS A 6 8.86 -13.44 0.26
N SER A 7 9.27 -13.67 -0.98
CA SER A 7 9.16 -12.67 -2.02
C SER A 7 7.73 -12.63 -2.54
N VAL A 8 7.13 -11.44 -2.57
CA VAL A 8 5.76 -11.18 -3.01
C VAL A 8 5.80 -10.25 -4.22
N LEU A 9 4.92 -10.50 -5.19
CA LEU A 9 4.76 -9.61 -6.32
C LEU A 9 3.80 -8.48 -5.94
N ARG A 10 4.23 -7.22 -6.13
CA ARG A 10 3.38 -6.03 -5.99
C ARG A 10 3.35 -5.24 -7.28
N PHE A 11 2.19 -4.69 -7.58
CA PHE A 11 2.10 -3.65 -8.60
C PHE A 11 2.55 -2.31 -8.02
N ARG A 12 3.37 -1.56 -8.75
CA ARG A 12 3.77 -0.19 -8.42
C ARG A 12 3.69 0.69 -9.67
N SER A 13 3.41 1.98 -9.49
CA SER A 13 3.57 2.94 -10.58
C SER A 13 5.07 3.21 -10.81
N ASN A 14 5.53 3.23 -12.05
CA ASN A 14 6.89 3.61 -12.44
C ASN A 14 7.00 5.15 -12.62
N ARG A 15 8.20 5.66 -12.94
CA ARG A 15 8.41 7.10 -13.16
C ARG A 15 7.63 7.67 -14.35
N ALA A 16 7.18 6.82 -15.29
CA ALA A 16 6.32 7.19 -16.41
C ALA A 16 4.81 7.11 -16.06
N GLY A 17 4.46 6.80 -14.81
CA GLY A 17 3.07 6.66 -14.36
C GLY A 17 2.45 5.29 -14.66
N GLU A 18 3.16 4.39 -15.33
CA GLU A 18 2.65 3.08 -15.72
C GLU A 18 2.66 2.09 -14.55
N MET A 19 1.67 1.21 -14.50
CA MET A 19 1.62 0.16 -13.50
C MET A 19 2.50 -1.02 -13.91
N VAL A 20 3.56 -1.28 -13.12
CA VAL A 20 4.53 -2.37 -13.35
C VAL A 20 4.50 -3.38 -12.22
N LEU A 21 4.73 -4.66 -12.55
CA LEU A 21 4.86 -5.74 -11.58
C LEU A 21 6.30 -5.75 -11.02
N SER A 22 6.44 -5.68 -9.71
CA SER A 22 7.72 -5.67 -8.99
C SER A 22 7.75 -6.73 -7.91
N GLN A 23 8.90 -7.34 -7.67
CA GLN A 23 9.10 -8.30 -6.59
C GLN A 23 9.63 -7.57 -5.35
N VAL A 24 9.05 -7.84 -4.19
CA VAL A 24 9.49 -7.30 -2.90
C VAL A 24 9.68 -8.42 -1.90
N ASP A 25 10.74 -8.36 -1.11
CA ASP A 25 10.97 -9.30 -0.02
C ASP A 25 10.16 -8.88 1.20
N CYS A 26 9.20 -9.73 1.57
CA CYS A 26 8.33 -9.51 2.72
C CYS A 26 8.71 -10.45 3.86
N ILE A 27 8.64 -9.92 5.08
CA ILE A 27 8.63 -10.72 6.30
C ILE A 27 7.16 -10.99 6.63
N ILE A 28 6.75 -12.24 6.54
CA ILE A 28 5.40 -12.69 6.90
C ILE A 28 5.45 -13.29 8.31
N TYR A 29 4.62 -12.75 9.20
CA TYR A 29 4.34 -13.33 10.50
C TYR A 29 3.24 -14.39 10.33
N GLU A 30 3.48 -15.63 10.77
CA GLU A 30 2.54 -16.73 10.54
C GLU A 30 1.19 -16.54 11.26
N GLY A 31 0.20 -16.17 10.44
CA GLY A 31 -1.25 -16.25 10.58
C GLY A 31 -1.83 -16.24 9.16
N SER A 32 -3.08 -16.67 8.93
CA SER A 32 -3.69 -16.73 7.58
C SER A 32 -3.84 -15.35 6.89
N VAL A 33 -3.51 -14.27 7.60
CA VAL A 33 -3.68 -12.88 7.21
C VAL A 33 -2.36 -12.10 7.37
N ILE A 34 -2.14 -11.11 6.53
CA ILE A 34 -0.98 -10.22 6.59
C ILE A 34 -1.27 -9.15 7.62
N GLU A 35 -0.60 -9.12 8.77
CA GLU A 35 -0.83 -8.06 9.75
C GLU A 35 -0.10 -6.75 9.41
N LYS A 36 1.12 -6.88 8.87
CA LYS A 36 2.03 -5.76 8.66
C LYS A 36 2.97 -6.00 7.49
N ILE A 37 3.19 -4.98 6.67
CA ILE A 37 4.24 -4.93 5.66
C ILE A 37 5.18 -3.77 5.99
N LEU A 38 6.48 -4.04 5.94
CA LEU A 38 7.54 -3.04 6.04
C LEU A 38 8.20 -2.89 4.68
N PHE A 39 8.34 -1.65 4.21
CA PHE A 39 9.02 -1.32 2.98
C PHE A 39 10.12 -0.32 3.28
N TYR A 40 11.34 -0.64 2.89
CA TYR A 40 12.47 0.27 2.95
C TYR A 40 13.24 0.18 1.64
N THR A 41 13.54 1.32 1.04
CA THR A 41 14.43 1.43 -0.11
C THR A 41 15.33 2.62 0.07
N ARG A 42 16.61 2.44 -0.23
CA ARG A 42 17.62 3.48 -0.28
C ARG A 42 18.16 3.55 -1.70
N ASP A 43 18.26 4.75 -2.24
CA ASP A 43 18.96 5.04 -3.48
C ASP A 43 20.37 5.50 -3.11
N ASP A 44 21.35 4.65 -3.40
CA ASP A 44 22.75 4.84 -2.99
C ASP A 44 23.43 6.00 -3.75
N ASP A 45 22.87 6.41 -4.90
CA ASP A 45 23.45 7.45 -5.76
C ASP A 45 23.00 8.87 -5.36
N VAL A 46 21.86 9.02 -4.67
CA VAL A 46 21.25 10.32 -4.37
C VAL A 46 20.88 10.52 -2.89
N ASP A 47 21.35 9.64 -1.99
CA ASP A 47 21.03 9.65 -0.56
C ASP A 47 19.51 9.76 -0.28
N GLU A 48 18.68 9.22 -1.18
CA GLU A 48 17.23 9.22 -1.01
C GLU A 48 16.77 7.92 -0.35
N GLU A 49 16.05 8.05 0.76
CA GLU A 49 15.49 6.94 1.51
C GLU A 49 13.95 7.01 1.53
N THR A 50 13.31 5.86 1.34
CA THR A 50 11.87 5.71 1.51
C THR A 50 11.61 4.60 2.52
N PHE A 51 10.76 4.89 3.50
CA PHE A 51 10.29 3.92 4.48
C PHE A 51 8.77 3.99 4.57
N MET A 52 8.10 2.84 4.52
CA MET A 52 6.64 2.73 4.70
C MET A 52 6.30 1.54 5.60
N VAL A 53 5.29 1.72 6.45
CA VAL A 53 4.68 0.67 7.26
C VAL A 53 3.21 0.60 6.92
N ASP A 54 2.78 -0.53 6.37
CA ASP A 54 1.37 -0.83 6.14
C ASP A 54 0.88 -1.75 7.24
N ARG A 55 -0.18 -1.34 7.95
CA ARG A 55 -0.90 -2.17 8.92
C ARG A 55 -2.26 -2.51 8.37
N TYR A 56 -2.56 -3.80 8.28
CA TYR A 56 -3.79 -4.29 7.69
C TYR A 56 -4.82 -4.58 8.77
N SER A 57 -6.09 -4.35 8.46
CA SER A 57 -7.23 -4.89 9.19
C SER A 57 -8.14 -5.66 8.26
N TYR A 58 -8.86 -6.62 8.83
CA TYR A 58 -9.70 -7.56 8.12
C TYR A 58 -11.12 -7.51 8.68
N ASN A 59 -12.10 -7.86 7.86
CA ASN A 59 -13.46 -8.11 8.33
C ASN A 59 -13.60 -9.54 8.89
N ASP A 60 -14.80 -9.89 9.35
CA ASP A 60 -15.11 -11.20 9.94
C ASP A 60 -14.84 -12.39 9.00
N ASN A 61 -14.84 -12.14 7.69
CA ASN A 61 -14.55 -13.15 6.65
C ASN A 61 -13.06 -13.27 6.31
N LEU A 62 -12.18 -12.63 7.09
CA LEU A 62 -10.73 -12.54 6.84
C LEU A 62 -10.39 -11.88 5.49
N THR A 63 -11.27 -11.03 4.99
CA THR A 63 -11.02 -10.22 3.80
C THR A 63 -10.45 -8.86 4.21
N ALA A 64 -9.39 -8.40 3.54
CA ALA A 64 -8.74 -7.14 3.85
C ALA A 64 -9.73 -5.98 3.74
N HIS A 65 -9.87 -5.19 4.80
CA HIS A 65 -10.85 -4.10 4.89
C HIS A 65 -10.17 -2.73 4.87
N THR A 66 -9.07 -2.57 5.61
CA THR A 66 -8.33 -1.30 5.68
C THR A 66 -6.83 -1.54 5.70
N ILE A 67 -6.08 -0.59 5.14
CA ILE A 67 -4.65 -0.44 5.39
C ILE A 67 -4.40 0.95 5.94
N ILE A 68 -3.63 1.04 7.03
CA ILE A 68 -3.09 2.31 7.52
C ILE A 68 -1.61 2.34 7.15
N ARG A 69 -1.21 3.33 6.35
CA ARG A 69 0.17 3.56 5.91
C ARG A 69 0.76 4.79 6.59
N ASP A 70 1.89 4.57 7.26
CA ASP A 70 2.77 5.61 7.76
C ASP A 70 4.14 5.51 7.09
N GLY A 71 4.90 6.60 7.05
CA GLY A 71 6.25 6.56 6.47
C GLY A 71 6.85 7.92 6.15
N PHE A 72 7.96 7.89 5.43
CA PHE A 72 8.65 9.05 4.87
C PHE A 72 9.14 8.76 3.45
N PHE A 73 9.40 9.81 2.67
CA PHE A 73 9.90 9.69 1.29
C PHE A 73 11.03 10.69 1.00
N GLY A 74 12.11 10.19 0.41
CA GLY A 74 13.32 10.94 0.07
C GLY A 74 14.24 11.12 1.28
N GLU A 75 13.74 11.68 2.38
CA GLU A 75 14.55 11.89 3.60
C GLU A 75 13.75 11.50 4.84
N LYS A 76 14.42 11.01 5.88
CA LYS A 76 13.79 10.64 7.15
C LYS A 76 13.00 11.76 7.83
N ILE A 77 13.31 13.03 7.52
CA ILE A 77 12.59 14.20 8.02
C ILE A 77 11.31 14.52 7.23
N LYS A 78 11.19 14.01 5.99
CA LYS A 78 10.04 14.22 5.10
C LYS A 78 8.93 13.22 5.42
N ILE A 79 8.45 13.25 6.67
CA ILE A 79 7.35 12.41 7.14
C ILE A 79 6.10 12.68 6.31
N LEU A 80 5.49 11.61 5.81
CA LEU A 80 4.23 11.69 5.08
C LEU A 80 3.06 11.67 6.07
N SER A 81 2.02 12.44 5.79
CA SER A 81 0.74 12.30 6.51
C SER A 81 0.24 10.86 6.42
N THR A 82 -0.30 10.32 7.51
CA THR A 82 -0.92 8.98 7.51
C THR A 82 -1.95 8.87 6.39
N ARG A 83 -1.85 7.79 5.61
CA ARG A 83 -2.79 7.47 4.53
C ARG A 83 -3.57 6.22 4.90
N THR A 84 -4.88 6.29 4.77
CA THR A 84 -5.78 5.15 4.99
C THR A 84 -6.29 4.65 3.65
N PHE A 85 -6.13 3.37 3.38
CA PHE A 85 -6.77 2.70 2.25
C PHE A 85 -7.98 1.92 2.74
N ARG A 86 -9.09 2.01 2.02
CA ARG A 86 -10.33 1.29 2.32
C ARG A 86 -10.73 0.46 1.12
N PHE A 87 -11.06 -0.80 1.37
CA PHE A 87 -11.40 -1.78 0.34
C PHE A 87 -12.91 -2.01 0.36
N GLU A 88 -13.55 -1.87 -0.80
CA GLU A 88 -14.93 -2.28 -1.00
C GLU A 88 -14.98 -3.41 -2.01
N TYR A 89 -15.82 -4.42 -1.74
CA TYR A 89 -16.00 -5.56 -2.61
C TYR A 89 -17.44 -5.57 -3.12
N VAL A 90 -17.63 -5.40 -4.42
CA VAL A 90 -18.96 -5.28 -5.04
C VAL A 90 -19.01 -6.19 -6.26
N ASN A 91 -19.89 -7.19 -6.26
CA ASN A 91 -20.08 -8.14 -7.37
C ASN A 91 -18.77 -8.83 -7.83
N GLY A 92 -17.87 -9.15 -6.89
CA GLY A 92 -16.58 -9.77 -7.18
C GLY A 92 -15.48 -8.79 -7.62
N ASP A 93 -15.81 -7.52 -7.83
CA ASP A 93 -14.81 -6.46 -8.03
C ASP A 93 -14.29 -5.93 -6.69
N VAL A 94 -13.08 -5.38 -6.71
CA VAL A 94 -12.50 -4.59 -5.62
C VAL A 94 -12.36 -3.13 -6.02
N LEU A 95 -12.77 -2.23 -5.14
CA LEU A 95 -12.55 -0.80 -5.21
C LEU A 95 -11.65 -0.41 -4.05
N ILE A 96 -10.61 0.37 -4.33
CA ILE A 96 -9.65 0.84 -3.32
C ILE A 96 -9.74 2.34 -3.24
N TYR A 97 -10.18 2.84 -2.10
CA TYR A 97 -10.22 4.26 -1.77
C TYR A 97 -8.98 4.62 -0.98
N SER A 98 -8.46 5.83 -1.19
CA SER A 98 -7.31 6.38 -0.47
C SER A 98 -7.72 7.68 0.19
N LYS A 99 -7.57 7.74 1.52
CA LYS A 99 -7.84 8.91 2.34
C LYS A 99 -6.56 9.44 2.97
N GLN A 100 -6.26 10.73 2.81
CA GLN A 100 -5.08 11.36 3.38
C GLN A 100 -5.31 12.85 3.66
N LEU A 101 -4.65 13.37 4.71
CA LEU A 101 -4.56 14.82 4.95
C LEU A 101 -3.64 15.46 3.90
N LYS A 102 -4.19 16.35 3.07
CA LYS A 102 -3.42 17.15 2.10
C LYS A 102 -2.77 18.37 2.78
N LYS A 103 -1.80 18.99 2.12
CA LYS A 103 -1.04 20.17 2.62
C LYS A 103 -1.93 21.35 3.05
N ASN A 104 -3.13 21.46 2.48
CA ASN A 104 -4.13 22.47 2.81
C ASN A 104 -5.03 22.08 4.01
N LEU A 105 -4.62 21.09 4.80
CA LEU A 105 -5.35 20.55 5.96
C LEU A 105 -6.73 19.96 5.63
N LYS A 106 -7.05 19.75 4.36
CA LYS A 106 -8.26 19.03 3.95
C LYS A 106 -7.96 17.55 3.87
N VAL A 107 -8.80 16.75 4.53
CA VAL A 107 -8.82 15.31 4.32
C VAL A 107 -9.59 15.03 3.04
N VAL A 108 -8.96 14.35 2.10
CA VAL A 108 -9.60 13.95 0.84
C VAL A 108 -9.59 12.43 0.76
N GLU A 109 -10.73 11.85 0.40
CA GLU A 109 -10.85 10.44 0.04
C GLU A 109 -11.12 10.34 -1.46
N ASP A 110 -10.22 9.68 -2.18
CA ASP A 110 -10.25 9.54 -3.63
C ASP A 110 -10.30 8.03 -3.99
N LEU A 111 -11.08 7.66 -5.02
CA LEU A 111 -11.02 6.31 -5.58
C LEU A 111 -9.69 6.14 -6.33
N LEU A 112 -8.84 5.23 -5.87
CA LEU A 112 -7.50 5.02 -6.40
C LEU A 112 -7.44 3.88 -7.42
N TYR A 113 -8.30 2.86 -7.25
CA TYR A 113 -8.27 1.67 -8.10
C TYR A 113 -9.63 0.98 -8.18
N THR A 114 -9.91 0.38 -9.34
CA THR A 114 -11.00 -0.58 -9.55
C THR A 114 -10.49 -1.77 -10.35
N SER A 115 -10.92 -2.98 -9.98
CA SER A 115 -10.61 -4.20 -10.75
C SER A 115 -11.49 -4.39 -11.99
N ARG A 116 -12.51 -3.56 -12.20
CA ARG A 116 -13.37 -3.67 -13.38
C ARG A 116 -12.52 -3.60 -14.63
N LYS A 117 -12.56 -4.65 -15.45
CA LYS A 117 -12.11 -4.54 -16.84
C LYS A 117 -12.94 -3.43 -17.46
N SER A 118 -12.30 -2.30 -17.82
CA SER A 118 -12.93 -1.33 -18.69
C SER A 118 -13.48 -2.10 -19.88
N LYS A 119 -14.81 -2.12 -20.06
CA LYS A 119 -15.37 -2.51 -21.35
C LYS A 119 -14.80 -1.50 -22.33
N LYS A 120 -13.80 -1.93 -23.11
CA LYS A 120 -13.40 -1.20 -24.31
C LYS A 120 -14.67 -1.15 -25.17
N ASN A 121 -15.29 0.02 -25.21
CA ASN A 121 -16.19 0.37 -26.30
C ASN A 121 -15.35 0.57 -27.55
#